data_AF-H0AEU6-F1
#
_entry.id   AF-H0AEU6-F1
#
_cell.length_a   1.000
_cell.length_b   1.000
_cell.length_c   1.000
_cell.angle_alpha   90.00
_cell.angle_beta   90.00
_cell.angle_gamma   90.00
#
_symmetry.space_group_name_H-M   'P 1'
#
loop_
_entity.id
_entity.type
_entity.pdbx_description
1 polymer ?
#
loop_
_entity_poly.entity_id
_entity_poly.type
_entity_poly.pdbx_seq_one_letter_code
_entity_poly.pdbx_strand_id
1 'polypeptide(L)' 'MKFQAVILSEIGDYLLKEKEHYQWTEKGLELEKPFVVNEEGLAQRVQAEKLLITSNTLQGIQEGKFEEEIK' A
#
# COMPACT_ATOMS: atom_id res chain seq x y z
N MET A 1 -19.43 -1.58 10.97
CA MET A 1 -18.48 -2.02 9.93
C MET A 1 -17.18 -2.43 10.61
N LYS A 2 -16.67 -3.63 10.35
CA LYS A 2 -15.40 -4.12 10.93
C LYS A 2 -14.31 -3.83 9.89
N PHE A 3 -13.47 -2.84 10.15
CA PHE A 3 -12.28 -2.58 9.32
C PHE A 3 -11.14 -3.44 9.86
N GLN A 4 -10.49 -4.21 9.00
CA GLN A 4 -9.25 -4.91 9.33
C GLN A 4 -8.11 -4.13 8.69
N ALA A 5 -7.43 -3.31 9.47
CA ALA A 5 -6.20 -2.65 9.05
C ALA A 5 -5.02 -3.52 9.48
N VAL A 6 -4.18 -3.96 8.54
CA VAL A 6 -2.84 -4.46 8.89
C VAL A 6 -1.93 -3.24 8.89
N ILE A 7 -1.55 -2.77 10.08
CA ILE A 7 -0.51 -1.76 10.23
C ILE A 7 0.81 -2.52 10.22
N LEU A 8 1.49 -2.53 9.07
CA LEU A 8 2.89 -2.97 9.01
C LEU A 8 3.71 -1.89 9.71
N SER A 9 4.10 -2.17 10.95
CA SER A 9 4.71 -1.21 11.88
C SER A 9 6.16 -0.85 11.56
N GLU A 10 6.71 -1.36 10.46
CA GLU A 10 8.04 -0.96 9.99
C GLU A 10 7.91 -0.31 8.61
N ILE A 11 8.59 0.82 8.50
CA ILE A 11 8.66 1.74 7.36
C ILE A 11 8.80 0.92 6.07
N GLY A 12 7.71 0.82 5.31
CA GLY A 12 7.66 0.03 4.09
C GLY A 12 6.95 0.81 2.99
N ASP A 13 7.47 0.67 1.78
CA ASP A 13 6.83 1.23 0.60
C ASP A 13 5.62 0.36 0.22
N TYR A 14 4.49 1.02 0.04
CA TYR A 14 3.29 0.41 -0.54
C TYR A 14 3.27 0.71 -2.04
N LEU A 15 3.03 -0.33 -2.82
CA LEU A 15 3.01 -0.25 -4.27
C LEU A 15 1.58 -0.40 -4.79
N LEU A 16 1.28 0.34 -5.86
CA LEU A 16 -0.01 0.32 -6.54
C LEU A 16 0.23 0.18 -8.03
N LYS A 17 -0.58 -0.65 -8.69
CA LYS A 17 -0.49 -0.81 -10.15
C LYS A 17 -1.02 0.41 -10.92
N GLU A 18 -2.05 1.06 -10.38
CA GLU A 18 -2.78 2.14 -11.06
C GLU A 18 -3.05 3.27 -10.08
N LYS A 19 -3.01 4.52 -10.57
CA LYS A 19 -3.24 5.72 -9.75
C LYS A 19 -4.67 5.77 -9.20
N GLU A 20 -5.63 5.17 -9.89
CA GLU A 20 -7.02 5.08 -9.42
C GLU A 20 -7.18 4.27 -8.13
N HIS A 21 -6.20 3.45 -7.76
CA HIS A 21 -6.24 2.63 -6.54
C HIS A 21 -5.82 3.38 -5.27
N TYR A 22 -5.66 4.70 -5.31
CA TYR A 22 -5.55 5.48 -4.08
C TYR A 22 -6.44 6.72 -4.09
N GLN A 23 -6.84 7.13 -2.89
CA GLN A 23 -7.58 8.37 -2.68
C GLN A 23 -7.12 9.09 -1.42
N TRP A 24 -7.07 10.42 -1.49
CA TRP A 24 -6.84 11.26 -0.32
C TRP A 24 -8.11 11.41 0.50
N THR A 25 -7.96 11.28 1.81
CA THR A 25 -9.02 11.46 2.80
C THR A 25 -8.57 12.47 3.87
N GLU A 26 -9.48 12.91 4.73
CA GLU A 26 -9.13 13.77 5.87
C GLU A 26 -8.09 13.14 6.81
N LYS A 27 -7.99 11.81 6.85
CA LYS A 27 -7.08 11.07 7.75
C LYS A 27 -5.75 10.71 7.10
N GLY A 28 -5.63 10.82 5.78
CA GLY A 28 -4.45 10.40 5.02
C GLY A 28 -4.81 9.73 3.70
N LEU A 29 -3.94 8.84 3.23
CA LEU A 29 -4.04 8.16 1.94
C LEU A 29 -4.69 6.79 2.11
N GLU A 30 -5.84 6.57 1.50
CA GLU A 30 -6.47 5.25 1.43
C GLU A 30 -6.02 4.53 0.16
N LEU A 31 -5.59 3.29 0.31
CA LEU A 31 -5.08 2.42 -0.74
C LEU A 31 -6.02 1.24 -0.95
N GLU A 32 -6.30 0.91 -2.20
CA GLU A 32 -7.04 -0.28 -2.58
C GLU A 32 -6.10 -1.30 -3.23
N LYS A 33 -6.22 -2.57 -2.84
CA LYS A 33 -5.40 -3.68 -3.37
C LYS A 33 -3.88 -3.40 -3.36
N PRO A 34 -3.29 -2.89 -2.26
CA PRO A 34 -1.87 -2.55 -2.24
C PRO A 34 -0.97 -3.79 -2.32
N PHE A 35 0.25 -3.57 -2.77
CA PHE A 35 1.35 -4.53 -2.74
C PHE A 35 2.45 -4.03 -1.81
N VAL A 36 3.25 -4.96 -1.29
CA VAL A 36 4.48 -4.69 -0.55
C VAL A 36 5.61 -5.49 -1.17
N VAL A 37 6.83 -4.99 -1.06
CA VAL A 37 8.01 -5.71 -1.55
C VAL A 37 8.40 -6.79 -0.53
N ASN A 38 8.55 -8.03 -0.97
CA ASN A 38 9.04 -9.13 -0.14
C ASN A 38 10.57 -9.10 -0.03
N GLU A 39 11.16 -10.02 0.75
CA GLU A 39 12.62 -10.11 0.93
C GLU A 39 13.38 -10.41 -0.37
N GLU A 40 12.70 -10.94 -1.39
CA GLU A 40 13.26 -11.25 -2.72
C GLU A 40 13.15 -10.06 -3.69
N GLY A 41 12.58 -8.94 -3.27
CA GLY A 41 12.40 -7.76 -4.12
C GLY A 41 11.16 -7.82 -5.03
N LEU A 42 10.28 -8.82 -4.85
CA LEU A 42 9.06 -8.99 -5.63
C LEU A 42 7.86 -8.36 -4.93
N ALA A 43 6.91 -7.84 -5.70
CA ALA A 43 5.70 -7.26 -5.14
C ALA A 43 4.68 -8.35 -4.78
N GLN A 44 4.39 -8.46 -3.48
CA GLN A 44 3.40 -9.35 -2.92
C GLN A 44 2.13 -8.58 -2.55
N ARG A 45 0.96 -9.11 -2.93
CA ARG A 45 -0.31 -8.48 -2.61
C ARG A 45 -0.64 -8.56 -1.12
N VAL A 46 -0.99 -7.42 -0.54
CA VAL A 46 -1.47 -7.34 0.84
C VAL A 46 -2.87 -7.97 0.92
N GLN A 47 -3.08 -8.84 1.91
CA GLN A 47 -4.37 -9.50 2.16
C GLN A 47 -5.35 -8.58 2.92
N ALA A 48 -5.53 -7.37 2.43
CA ALA A 48 -6.51 -6.41 2.93
C ALA A 48 -7.23 -5.77 1.74
N GLU A 49 -8.54 -5.54 1.88
CA GLU A 49 -9.31 -4.85 0.84
C GLU A 49 -8.86 -3.39 0.70
N LYS A 50 -8.59 -2.75 1.84
CA LYS A 50 -8.18 -1.35 1.95
C LYS A 50 -7.13 -1.16 3.03
N LEU A 51 -6.26 -0.17 2.84
CA LEU A 51 -5.25 0.25 3.81
C LEU A 51 -5.27 1.76 3.95
N LEU A 52 -5.15 2.28 5.17
CA LEU A 52 -5.05 3.72 5.43
C LEU A 52 -3.64 4.06 5.90
N ILE A 53 -2.93 4.89 5.15
CA ILE A 53 -1.67 5.51 5.56
C ILE A 53 -2.01 6.89 6.11
N THR A 54 -1.76 7.10 7.40
CA THR A 54 -2.05 8.38 8.04
C THR A 54 -1.16 9.50 7.49
N SER A 55 -1.69 10.73 7.42
CA SER A 55 -0.97 11.86 6.81
C SER A 55 0.35 12.20 7.49
N ASN A 56 0.46 11.99 8.80
CA ASN A 56 1.68 12.21 9.58
C ASN A 56 2.78 11.16 9.32
N THR A 57 2.46 10.03 8.68
CA THR A 57 3.41 8.95 8.37
C THR A 57 3.79 8.91 6.89
N LEU A 58 3.09 9.65 6.03
CA LEU A 58 3.36 9.64 4.59
C LEU A 58 4.60 10.51 4.29
N GLN A 59 5.62 9.90 3.70
CA GLN A 59 6.84 10.61 3.27
C GLN A 59 6.74 11.16 1.84
N GLY A 60 5.93 10.53 0.98
CA GLY A 60 5.72 10.96 -0.40
C GLY A 60 5.07 9.88 -1.26
N ILE A 61 4.81 10.21 -2.53
CA ILE A 61 4.37 9.27 -3.56
C ILE A 61 5.37 9.37 -4.71
N GLN A 62 5.88 8.23 -5.16
CA GLN A 62 6.81 8.13 -6.28
C GLN A 62 6.22 7.24 -7.38
N GLU A 63 6.61 7.51 -8.62
CA GLU A 63 6.21 6.70 -9.77
C GLU A 63 7.36 5.78 -10.18
N GLY A 64 7.05 4.53 -10.48
CA GLY A 64 8.03 3.51 -10.81
C GLY A 64 7.41 2.29 -11.46
N LYS A 65 8.20 1.23 -11.59
CA LYS A 65 7.77 -0.08 -12.09
C LYS A 65 8.14 -1.14 -11.07
N PHE A 66 7.29 -2.14 -10.92
CA PHE A 66 7.55 -3.33 -10.11
C PHE A 66 6.97 -4.56 -10.79
N GLU A 67 7.54 -5.72 -10.47
CA GLU A 67 7.07 -7.02 -10.92
C GLU A 67 6.36 -7.73 -9.76
N GLU A 68 5.22 -8.33 -10.04
CA GLU A 68 4.43 -9.09 -9.06
C GLU A 68 5.03 -10.49 -8.88
N GLU A 69 5.01 -11.00 -7.66
CA GLU A 69 5.30 -12.40 -7.38
C GLU A 69 4.27 -13.28 -8.10
N ILE A 70 4.67 -13.94 -9.19
CA ILE A 70 3.83 -14.89 -9.91
C ILE A 70 3.90 -16.23 -9.16
N LYS A 71 2.85 -16.58 -8.43
CA LYS A 71 2.69 -17.91 -7.83
C LYS A 71 2.16 -18.94 -8.81
#